data_AF-A0A928X2K9-F1
#
_entry.id   AF-A0A928X2K9-F1
#
_cell.length_a   1.000
_cell.length_b   1.000
_cell.length_c   1.000
_cell.angle_alpha   90.00
_cell.angle_beta   90.00
_cell.angle_gamma   90.00
#
_symmetry.space_group_name_H-M   'P 1'
#
loop_
_entity.id
_entity.type
_entity.pdbx_description
1 polymer ?
#
loop_
_entity_poly.entity_id
_entity_poly.type
_entity_poly.pdbx_seq_one_letter_code
_entity_poly.pdbx_strand_id
1 'polypeptide(L)'
;MKGIKKFFNDFKKFISKGNVFDLAVGMIIATAFNKIVSSLVNDIIMPLITWATGAASLADLSLPLRYEINELGEKIVTLSWNYGNFLQMVIDFLIIAFSVFLMVKLMTASRNKFKELGEFVAEQSKKEVKAEKKAVKMQAKAEKRKFKEVWAEHEAEKKRLAEEQAKILAEEQAKKEAEERANNPTQEELLKQILSELKKQNESEEKKTKEKKSKEEK
;
A
#
# COMPACT_ATOMS: atom_id res chain seq x y z
N MET A 1 -30.84 11.63 0.04
CA MET A 1 -29.91 11.67 1.22
C MET A 1 -28.82 10.58 1.26
N LYS A 2 -28.97 9.39 0.65
CA LYS A 2 -27.95 8.31 0.74
C LYS A 2 -26.59 8.65 0.08
N GLY A 3 -26.56 9.42 -1.00
CA GLY A 3 -25.32 9.80 -1.70
C GLY A 3 -24.38 10.69 -0.87
N ILE A 4 -24.94 11.64 -0.11
CA ILE A 4 -24.17 12.57 0.73
C ILE A 4 -23.44 11.83 1.85
N LYS A 5 -24.10 10.88 2.53
CA LYS A 5 -23.44 10.07 3.56
C LYS A 5 -22.27 9.25 3.00
N LYS A 6 -22.41 8.69 1.79
CA LYS A 6 -21.34 7.93 1.13
C LYS A 6 -20.15 8.83 0.80
N PHE A 7 -20.40 10.01 0.23
CA PHE A 7 -19.36 11.00 -0.05
C PHE A 7 -18.61 11.43 1.22
N PHE A 8 -19.31 11.76 2.31
CA PHE A 8 -18.66 12.13 3.58
C PHE A 8 -17.84 10.99 4.17
N ASN A 9 -18.29 9.74 4.01
CA ASN A 9 -17.54 8.58 4.49
C ASN A 9 -16.29 8.31 3.65
N ASP A 10 -16.39 8.45 2.33
CA ASP A 10 -15.27 8.33 1.40
C ASP A 10 -14.28 9.49 1.56
N PHE A 11 -14.77 10.71 1.78
CA PHE A 11 -13.97 11.89 2.10
C PHE A 11 -13.23 11.72 3.44
N LYS A 12 -13.92 11.27 4.49
CA LYS A 12 -13.28 10.94 5.78
C LYS A 12 -12.19 9.89 5.59
N LYS A 13 -12.44 8.84 4.80
CA LYS A 13 -11.47 7.78 4.49
C LYS A 13 -10.28 8.29 3.65
N PHE A 14 -10.49 9.30 2.82
CA PHE A 14 -9.46 9.98 2.04
C PHE A 14 -8.57 10.89 2.89
N ILE A 15 -9.15 11.76 3.72
CA ILE A 15 -8.41 12.65 4.64
C ILE A 15 -7.67 11.85 5.71
N SER A 16 -8.21 10.70 6.13
CA SER A 16 -7.54 9.79 7.08
C SER A 16 -6.31 9.10 6.49
N LYS A 17 -6.03 9.23 5.18
CA LYS A 17 -4.73 8.86 4.62
C LYS A 17 -3.72 9.93 5.05
N GLY A 18 -3.04 9.70 6.18
CA GLY A 18 -2.19 10.67 6.90
C GLY A 18 -1.33 11.60 6.03
N ASN A 19 -0.79 11.12 4.91
CA ASN A 19 -0.01 11.91 3.95
C ASN A 19 -0.70 13.18 3.40
N VAL A 20 -2.04 13.23 3.31
CA VAL A 20 -2.79 14.42 2.85
C VAL A 20 -3.07 15.38 4.00
N PHE A 21 -3.34 14.84 5.19
CA PHE A 21 -3.64 15.64 6.37
C PHE A 21 -2.41 16.42 6.84
N ASP A 22 -1.24 15.77 6.90
CA ASP A 22 0.00 16.41 7.34
C ASP A 22 0.49 17.45 6.31
N LEU A 23 0.27 17.19 5.02
CA LEU A 23 0.51 18.17 3.95
C LEU A 23 -0.42 19.39 4.07
N ALA A 24 -1.70 19.17 4.40
CA ALA A 24 -2.68 20.25 4.59
C ALA A 24 -2.35 21.13 5.80
N VAL A 25 -1.99 20.51 6.93
CA VAL A 25 -1.57 21.24 8.14
C VAL A 25 -0.30 22.06 7.87
N GLY A 26 0.68 21.48 7.17
CA GLY A 26 1.90 22.20 6.76
C GLY A 26 1.61 23.44 5.91
N MET A 27 0.69 23.34 4.95
CA MET A 27 0.28 24.47 4.10
C MET A 27 -0.45 25.56 4.89
N ILE A 28 -1.34 25.20 5.81
CA ILE A 28 -2.07 26.16 6.66
C ILE A 28 -1.11 26.93 7.56
N ILE A 29 -0.16 26.24 8.19
CA ILE A 29 0.84 26.89 9.04
C ILE A 29 1.77 27.77 8.20
N ALA A 30 2.21 27.30 7.02
CA ALA A 30 3.07 28.08 6.12
C ALA A 30 2.38 29.36 5.62
N THR A 31 1.09 29.28 5.25
CA THR A 31 0.33 30.45 4.79
C THR A 31 0.06 31.44 5.91
N ALA A 32 -0.29 30.98 7.11
CA ALA A 32 -0.47 31.83 8.28
C ALA A 32 0.84 32.49 8.72
N PHE A 33 1.94 31.74 8.74
CA PHE A 33 3.27 32.27 9.06
C PHE A 33 3.71 33.32 8.05
N ASN A 34 3.51 33.06 6.74
CA ASN A 34 3.80 34.05 5.71
C ASN A 34 3.01 35.34 5.93
N LYS A 35 1.72 35.26 6.32
CA LYS A 35 0.93 36.47 6.65
C LYS A 35 1.50 37.26 7.83
N ILE A 36 1.97 36.58 8.88
CA ILE A 36 2.58 37.24 10.04
C ILE A 36 3.86 37.98 9.61
N VAL A 37 4.69 37.31 8.82
CA VAL A 37 5.93 37.90 8.29
C VAL A 37 5.61 39.09 7.37
N SER A 38 4.64 38.94 6.45
CA SER A 38 4.22 40.01 5.56
C SER A 38 3.65 41.21 6.32
N SER A 39 2.85 41.00 7.36
CA SER A 39 2.33 42.10 8.21
C SER A 39 3.47 42.80 8.96
N LEU A 40 4.41 42.06 9.55
CA LEU A 40 5.58 42.66 10.20
C LEU A 40 6.38 43.54 9.21
N VAL A 41 6.56 43.07 7.99
CA VAL A 41 7.29 43.83 6.97
C VAL A 41 6.49 45.03 6.51
N ASN A 42 5.24 44.85 6.10
CA ASN A 42 4.43 45.90 5.49
C ASN A 42 3.97 46.95 6.52
N ASP A 43 3.69 46.55 7.76
CA ASP A 43 3.06 47.41 8.76
C ASP A 43 4.08 48.01 9.74
N ILE A 44 5.26 47.40 9.90
CA ILE A 44 6.30 47.90 10.82
C ILE A 44 7.57 48.31 10.06
N ILE A 45 8.16 47.40 9.27
CA ILE A 45 9.46 47.65 8.64
C ILE A 45 9.34 48.69 7.52
N MET A 46 8.38 48.55 6.60
CA MET A 46 8.22 49.45 5.46
C MET A 46 7.91 50.90 5.88
N PRO A 47 7.04 51.19 6.87
CA PRO A 47 6.85 52.54 7.37
C PRO A 47 8.12 53.13 7.98
N LEU A 48 8.93 52.33 8.69
CA LEU A 48 10.22 52.79 9.20
C LEU A 48 11.21 53.12 8.07
N ILE A 49 11.26 52.27 7.04
CA ILE A 49 12.16 52.48 5.89
C ILE A 49 11.72 53.70 5.09
N THR A 50 10.44 53.80 4.73
CA THR A 50 9.89 54.91 3.94
C THR A 50 10.00 56.25 4.68
N TRP A 51 9.84 56.24 6.01
CA TRP A 51 10.13 57.42 6.84
C TRP A 51 11.63 57.81 6.80
N ALA A 52 12.53 56.83 6.81
CA ALA A 52 13.97 57.08 6.80
C ALA A 52 14.54 57.48 5.42
N THR A 53 14.02 56.91 4.33
CA THR A 53 14.51 57.17 2.96
C THR A 53 13.70 58.24 2.23
N GLY A 54 12.50 58.60 2.71
CA GLY A 54 11.61 59.59 2.09
C GLY A 54 11.04 59.18 0.73
N ALA A 55 11.39 58.00 0.23
CA ALA A 55 10.92 57.45 -1.04
C ALA A 55 9.90 56.33 -0.76
N ALA A 56 8.67 56.51 -1.24
CA ALA A 56 7.56 55.58 -1.00
C ALA A 56 7.59 54.34 -1.91
N SER A 57 8.18 54.44 -3.11
CA SER A 57 8.14 53.37 -4.11
C SER A 57 9.23 53.55 -5.17
N LEU A 58 9.95 52.47 -5.48
CA LEU A 58 10.73 52.37 -6.72
C LEU A 58 9.89 51.80 -7.88
N ALA A 59 8.63 51.43 -7.59
CA ALA A 59 7.69 50.84 -8.53
C ALA A 59 7.32 51.74 -9.71
N ASP A 60 7.39 53.06 -9.52
CA ASP A 60 6.97 54.07 -10.52
C ASP A 60 8.00 54.28 -11.63
N LEU A 61 9.18 53.65 -11.53
CA LEU A 61 10.18 53.65 -12.57
C LEU A 61 9.73 52.75 -13.72
N SER A 62 9.06 53.37 -14.69
CA SER A 62 8.63 52.74 -15.93
C SER A 62 9.25 53.46 -17.12
N LEU A 63 9.74 52.69 -18.09
CA LEU A 63 10.20 53.25 -19.37
C LEU A 63 9.04 53.12 -20.38
N PRO A 64 8.34 54.20 -20.75
CA PRO A 64 7.35 54.14 -21.82
C PRO A 64 8.04 53.84 -23.16
N LEU A 65 7.73 52.67 -23.74
CA LEU A 65 8.30 52.17 -24.99
C LEU A 65 7.47 52.56 -26.22
N ARG A 66 6.15 52.70 -26.05
CA ARG A 66 5.24 53.10 -27.14
C ARG A 66 4.17 54.04 -26.61
N TYR A 67 3.92 55.09 -27.39
CA TYR A 67 2.87 56.07 -27.16
C TYR A 67 1.88 55.95 -28.32
N GLU A 68 0.60 55.86 -28.02
CA GLU A 68 -0.45 56.07 -29.02
C GLU A 68 -1.15 57.39 -28.73
N ILE A 69 -1.66 58.01 -29.78
CA ILE A 69 -2.42 59.25 -29.68
C ILE A 69 -3.88 58.86 -29.70
N ASN A 70 -4.61 59.17 -28.62
CA ASN A 70 -6.05 58.97 -28.55
C ASN A 70 -6.79 59.86 -29.55
N GLU A 71 -8.07 59.57 -29.81
CA GLU A 71 -8.96 60.39 -30.65
C GLU A 71 -9.07 61.86 -30.18
N LEU A 72 -8.67 62.16 -28.94
CA LEU A 72 -8.60 63.49 -28.33
C LEU A 72 -7.23 64.18 -28.48
N GLY A 73 -6.27 63.59 -29.18
CA GLY A 73 -4.92 64.15 -29.37
C GLY A 73 -3.97 63.97 -28.18
N GLU A 74 -4.38 63.24 -27.15
CA GLU A 74 -3.57 62.97 -25.96
C GLU A 74 -2.64 61.77 -26.18
N LYS A 75 -1.35 61.94 -25.87
CA LYS A 75 -0.37 60.83 -25.87
C LYS A 75 -0.62 59.96 -24.66
N ILE A 76 -1.08 58.74 -24.86
CA ILE A 76 -1.17 57.74 -23.80
C ILE A 76 -0.16 56.61 -24.06
N VAL A 77 0.51 56.23 -22.99
CA VAL A 77 1.51 55.18 -22.98
C VAL A 77 0.79 53.85 -23.14
N THR A 78 0.97 53.19 -24.27
CA THR A 78 0.32 51.90 -24.56
C THR A 78 1.19 50.71 -24.22
N LEU A 79 2.51 50.92 -24.13
CA LEU A 79 3.43 49.88 -23.70
C LEU A 79 4.54 50.51 -22.86
N SER A 80 4.59 50.17 -21.57
CA SER A 80 5.65 50.58 -20.64
C SER A 80 6.42 49.36 -20.13
N TRP A 81 7.74 49.49 -20.07
CA TRP A 81 8.59 48.53 -19.38
C TRP A 81 8.69 48.92 -17.91
N ASN A 82 7.92 48.23 -17.07
CA ASN A 82 7.82 48.51 -15.63
C ASN A 82 8.92 47.79 -14.84
N TYR A 83 10.19 48.16 -15.07
CA TYR A 83 11.33 47.57 -14.35
C TYR A 83 11.39 47.99 -12.88
N GLY A 84 10.79 49.13 -12.54
CA GLY A 84 10.65 49.60 -11.16
C GLY A 84 9.92 48.61 -10.27
N ASN A 85 8.82 48.01 -10.75
CA ASN A 85 8.06 47.02 -9.97
C ASN A 85 8.88 45.75 -9.71
N PHE A 86 9.68 45.30 -10.68
CA PHE A 86 10.55 44.15 -10.47
C PHE A 86 11.62 44.44 -9.40
N LEU A 87 12.26 45.61 -9.48
CA LEU A 87 13.27 46.02 -8.49
C LEU A 87 12.66 46.18 -7.10
N GLN A 88 11.45 46.72 -7.01
CA GLN A 88 10.68 46.81 -5.76
C GLN A 88 10.46 45.41 -5.16
N MET A 89 9.99 44.44 -5.95
CA MET A 89 9.75 43.06 -5.49
C MET A 89 11.03 42.37 -5.00
N VAL A 90 12.18 42.64 -5.62
CA VAL A 90 13.48 42.13 -5.16
C VAL A 90 13.87 42.72 -3.80
N ILE A 91 13.65 44.03 -3.62
CA ILE A 91 13.92 44.72 -2.35
C ILE A 91 12.98 44.22 -1.25
N ASP A 92 11.69 44.09 -1.54
CA ASP A 92 10.70 43.55 -0.60
C ASP A 92 11.06 42.12 -0.18
N PHE A 93 11.49 41.28 -1.12
CA PHE A 93 11.98 39.94 -0.82
C PHE A 93 13.20 39.94 0.09
N LEU A 94 14.18 40.82 -0.16
CA LEU A 94 15.37 40.98 0.69
C LEU A 94 14.98 41.43 2.12
N ILE A 95 14.03 42.36 2.23
CA ILE A 95 13.51 42.83 3.53
C ILE A 95 12.77 41.71 4.26
N ILE A 96 11.92 40.94 3.58
CA ILE A 96 11.21 39.78 4.15
C ILE A 96 12.21 38.73 4.63
N ALA A 97 13.20 38.37 3.81
CA ALA A 97 14.23 37.41 4.17
C ALA A 97 15.04 37.89 5.39
N PHE A 98 15.40 39.17 5.43
CA PHE A 98 16.09 39.79 6.57
C PHE A 98 15.22 39.83 7.83
N SER A 99 13.93 40.12 7.69
CA SER A 99 12.96 40.13 8.80
C SER A 99 12.78 38.75 9.42
N VAL A 100 12.60 37.70 8.60
CA VAL A 100 12.55 36.31 9.07
C VAL A 100 13.87 35.94 9.77
N PHE A 101 15.01 36.32 9.20
CA PHE A 101 16.30 36.11 9.82
C PHE A 101 16.42 36.79 11.18
N LEU A 102 16.00 38.05 11.31
CA LEU A 102 15.98 38.77 12.59
C LEU A 102 15.04 38.10 13.60
N MET A 103 13.86 37.67 13.19
CA MET A 103 12.90 36.98 14.07
C MET A 103 13.47 35.66 14.61
N VAL A 104 14.06 34.84 13.73
CA VAL A 104 14.74 33.58 14.11
C VAL A 104 15.96 33.86 14.97
N LYS A 105 16.74 34.91 14.65
CA LYS A 105 17.91 35.33 15.43
C LYS A 105 17.53 35.85 16.80
N LEU A 106 16.44 36.60 16.95
CA LEU A 106 15.94 37.09 18.23
C LEU A 106 15.49 35.94 19.14
N MET A 107 14.78 34.96 18.57
CA MET A 107 14.44 33.72 19.26
C MET A 107 15.69 32.90 19.63
N THR A 108 16.72 32.90 18.78
CA THR A 108 17.98 32.16 19.00
C THR A 108 18.94 32.88 19.96
N ALA A 109 18.91 34.21 20.02
CA ALA A 109 19.69 35.02 20.95
C ALA A 109 19.14 34.94 22.37
N SER A 110 17.83 34.77 22.53
CA SER A 110 17.18 34.48 23.82
C SER A 110 17.39 33.03 24.29
N ARG A 111 18.07 32.21 23.48
CA ARG A 111 18.18 30.75 23.61
C ARG A 111 19.46 30.25 24.31
N ASN A 112 19.89 30.96 25.34
CA ASN A 112 20.36 30.24 26.53
C ASN A 112 19.17 29.66 27.36
N LYS A 113 17.92 30.00 27.01
CA LYS A 113 16.68 29.46 27.61
C LYS A 113 15.63 28.88 26.63
N PHE A 114 15.87 28.90 25.32
CA PHE A 114 14.87 28.62 24.26
C PHE A 114 15.36 27.57 23.25
N LYS A 115 16.23 26.65 23.68
CA LYS A 115 16.77 25.54 22.87
C LYS A 115 15.65 24.72 22.22
N GLU A 116 14.50 24.68 22.89
CA GLU A 116 13.27 24.03 22.49
C GLU A 116 12.60 24.56 21.22
N LEU A 117 12.69 25.82 20.76
CA LEU A 117 11.91 26.21 19.56
C LEU A 117 12.60 25.78 18.25
N GLY A 118 13.93 25.88 18.22
CA GLY A 118 14.75 25.38 17.11
C GLY A 118 14.82 23.85 17.10
N GLU A 119 14.90 23.24 18.29
CA GLU A 119 14.66 21.79 18.43
C GLU A 119 13.21 21.45 18.13
N PHE A 120 12.18 22.25 18.44
CA PHE A 120 10.77 21.94 18.11
C PHE A 120 10.56 21.92 16.60
N VAL A 121 11.10 22.85 15.82
CA VAL A 121 10.99 22.78 14.35
C VAL A 121 11.81 21.59 13.78
N ALA A 122 13.01 21.33 14.31
CA ALA A 122 13.86 20.21 13.88
C ALA A 122 13.41 18.83 14.40
N GLU A 123 12.68 18.79 15.51
CA GLU A 123 12.23 17.61 16.23
C GLU A 123 10.77 17.30 15.96
N GLN A 124 9.93 18.26 15.57
CA GLN A 124 8.62 17.99 14.95
C GLN A 124 8.85 17.30 13.59
N SER A 125 9.72 17.85 12.73
CA SER A 125 10.06 17.19 11.46
C SER A 125 10.75 15.82 11.64
N LYS A 126 11.58 15.63 12.69
CA LYS A 126 12.18 14.32 12.99
C LYS A 126 11.24 13.36 13.73
N LYS A 127 10.34 13.82 14.61
CA LYS A 127 9.40 12.97 15.36
C LYS A 127 8.29 12.47 14.46
N GLU A 128 7.75 13.30 13.57
CA GLU A 128 6.73 12.87 12.59
C GLU A 128 7.30 11.81 11.65
N VAL A 129 8.48 12.05 11.05
CA VAL A 129 9.14 11.07 10.17
C VAL A 129 9.53 9.78 10.92
N LYS A 130 9.88 9.83 12.20
CA LYS A 130 10.30 8.66 13.00
C LYS A 130 9.11 7.91 13.61
N ALA A 131 7.99 8.60 13.89
CA ALA A 131 6.72 8.01 14.30
C ALA A 131 6.03 7.33 13.13
N GLU A 132 6.00 7.95 11.94
CA GLU A 132 5.55 7.32 10.69
C GLU A 132 6.39 6.08 10.38
N LYS A 133 7.72 6.17 10.41
CA LYS A 133 8.58 5.00 10.15
C LYS A 133 8.35 3.86 11.15
N LYS A 134 8.04 4.14 12.41
CA LYS A 134 7.71 3.12 13.42
C LYS A 134 6.30 2.54 13.24
N ALA A 135 5.31 3.38 12.91
CA ALA A 135 3.95 2.95 12.62
C ALA A 135 3.90 2.08 11.37
N VAL A 136 4.60 2.47 10.30
CA VAL A 136 4.76 1.68 9.07
C VAL A 136 5.48 0.36 9.35
N LYS A 137 6.54 0.35 10.18
CA LYS A 137 7.22 -0.91 10.58
C LYS A 137 6.32 -1.82 11.42
N MET A 138 5.50 -1.26 12.31
CA MET A 138 4.53 -2.03 13.10
C MET A 138 3.41 -2.59 12.23
N GLN A 139 2.88 -1.81 11.28
CA GLN A 139 1.88 -2.27 10.32
C GLN A 139 2.44 -3.38 9.43
N ALA A 140 3.65 -3.22 8.89
CA ALA A 140 4.32 -4.25 8.10
C ALA A 140 4.59 -5.54 8.90
N LYS A 141 4.89 -5.43 10.20
CA LYS A 141 5.09 -6.59 11.09
C LYS A 141 3.76 -7.26 11.44
N ALA A 142 2.68 -6.50 11.61
CA ALA A 142 1.34 -7.02 11.86
C ALA A 142 0.78 -7.75 10.62
N GLU A 143 0.96 -7.19 9.42
CA GLU A 143 0.60 -7.86 8.16
C GLU A 143 1.39 -9.15 7.95
N LYS A 144 2.71 -9.16 8.21
CA LYS A 144 3.50 -10.40 8.12
C LYS A 144 3.04 -11.49 9.10
N ARG A 145 2.57 -11.11 10.29
CA ARG A 145 2.02 -12.07 11.27
C ARG A 145 0.70 -12.63 10.79
N LYS A 146 -0.24 -11.77 10.37
CA LYS A 146 -1.51 -12.20 9.78
C LYS A 146 -1.30 -13.10 8.57
N PHE A 147 -0.39 -12.73 7.66
CA PHE A 147 -0.06 -13.55 6.49
C PHE A 147 0.50 -14.91 6.88
N LYS A 148 1.39 -14.98 7.89
CA LYS A 148 1.97 -16.24 8.38
C LYS A 148 0.95 -17.13 9.07
N GLU A 149 0.02 -16.56 9.84
CA GLU A 149 -1.09 -17.28 10.47
C GLU A 149 -2.02 -17.87 9.42
N VAL A 150 -2.42 -17.06 8.42
CA VAL A 150 -3.26 -17.52 7.31
C VAL A 150 -2.57 -18.63 6.50
N TRP A 151 -1.26 -18.51 6.25
CA TRP A 151 -0.50 -19.56 5.56
C TRP A 151 -0.43 -20.87 6.37
N ALA A 152 -0.25 -20.77 7.68
CA ALA A 152 -0.20 -21.93 8.57
C ALA A 152 -1.56 -22.63 8.70
N GLU A 153 -2.66 -21.88 8.77
CA GLU A 153 -4.02 -22.45 8.71
C GLU A 153 -4.24 -23.18 7.39
N HIS A 154 -3.84 -22.57 6.27
CA HIS A 154 -4.03 -23.15 4.95
C HIS A 154 -3.18 -24.42 4.74
N GLU A 155 -1.99 -24.51 5.35
CA GLU A 155 -1.17 -25.72 5.37
C GLU A 155 -1.76 -26.82 6.27
N ALA A 156 -2.28 -26.45 7.45
CA ALA A 156 -2.93 -27.39 8.35
C ALA A 156 -4.22 -27.96 7.75
N GLU A 157 -5.01 -27.12 7.08
CA GLU A 157 -6.20 -27.54 6.35
C GLU A 157 -5.85 -28.48 5.20
N LYS A 158 -4.81 -28.16 4.42
CA LYS A 158 -4.30 -29.07 3.38
C LYS A 158 -3.86 -30.43 3.93
N LYS A 159 -3.20 -30.46 5.09
CA LYS A 159 -2.79 -31.72 5.75
C LYS A 159 -3.98 -32.52 6.24
N ARG A 160 -4.98 -31.88 6.85
CA ARG A 160 -6.23 -32.54 7.28
C ARG A 160 -6.99 -33.13 6.11
N LEU A 161 -7.13 -32.37 5.03
CA LEU A 161 -7.74 -32.84 3.79
C LEU A 161 -6.94 -34.00 3.18
N ALA A 162 -5.60 -33.94 3.18
CA ALA A 162 -4.77 -35.05 2.70
C ALA A 162 -4.88 -36.31 3.57
N GLU A 163 -4.94 -36.17 4.89
CA GLU A 163 -5.16 -37.27 5.82
C GLU A 163 -6.56 -37.87 5.69
N GLU A 164 -7.58 -37.03 5.53
CA GLU A 164 -8.96 -37.44 5.31
C GLU A 164 -9.10 -38.16 3.97
N GLN A 165 -8.50 -37.61 2.90
CA GLN A 165 -8.42 -38.26 1.59
C GLN A 165 -7.63 -39.58 1.65
N ALA A 166 -6.53 -39.65 2.41
CA ALA A 166 -5.77 -40.89 2.58
C ALA A 166 -6.55 -41.95 3.35
N LYS A 167 -7.36 -41.56 4.34
CA LYS A 167 -8.26 -42.49 5.04
C LYS A 167 -9.38 -42.99 4.15
N ILE A 168 -10.00 -42.09 3.39
CA ILE A 168 -11.03 -42.45 2.40
C ILE A 168 -10.45 -43.40 1.35
N LEU A 169 -9.26 -43.08 0.83
CA LEU A 169 -8.57 -43.91 -0.14
C LEU A 169 -8.17 -45.27 0.45
N ALA A 170 -7.68 -45.32 1.69
CA ALA A 170 -7.34 -46.57 2.35
C ALA A 170 -8.57 -47.43 2.66
N GLU A 171 -9.70 -46.83 3.03
CA GLU A 171 -10.97 -47.54 3.21
C GLU A 171 -11.52 -48.04 1.87
N GLU A 172 -11.41 -47.24 0.80
CA GLU A 172 -11.80 -47.62 -0.55
C GLU A 172 -10.88 -48.72 -1.11
N GLN A 173 -9.58 -48.68 -0.82
CA GLN A 173 -8.62 -49.73 -1.16
C GLN A 173 -8.87 -50.99 -0.35
N ALA A 174 -9.13 -50.89 0.95
CA ALA A 174 -9.47 -52.07 1.77
C ALA A 174 -10.80 -52.69 1.33
N LYS A 175 -11.78 -51.89 0.90
CA LYS A 175 -13.02 -52.39 0.29
C LYS A 175 -12.77 -53.04 -1.07
N LYS A 176 -11.94 -52.43 -1.92
CA LYS A 176 -11.53 -53.02 -3.21
C LYS A 176 -10.72 -54.30 -3.02
N GLU A 177 -9.81 -54.37 -2.06
CA GLU A 177 -9.06 -55.59 -1.72
C GLU A 177 -9.95 -56.65 -1.07
N ALA A 178 -10.94 -56.27 -0.27
CA ALA A 178 -11.93 -57.20 0.27
C ALA A 178 -12.88 -57.71 -0.81
N GLU A 179 -13.25 -56.87 -1.77
CA GLU A 179 -14.05 -57.23 -2.95
C GLU A 179 -13.23 -58.07 -3.93
N GLU A 180 -11.94 -57.80 -4.11
CA GLU A 180 -11.00 -58.58 -4.94
C GLU A 180 -10.67 -59.93 -4.29
N ARG A 181 -10.58 -60.00 -2.95
CA ARG A 181 -10.51 -61.26 -2.18
C ARG A 181 -11.83 -62.02 -2.16
N ALA A 182 -12.97 -61.34 -2.27
CA ALA A 182 -14.29 -61.97 -2.36
C ALA A 182 -14.61 -62.45 -3.78
N ASN A 183 -14.06 -61.80 -4.82
CA ASN A 183 -14.43 -62.02 -6.22
C ASN A 183 -13.38 -62.83 -7.01
N ASN A 184 -12.29 -63.29 -6.39
CA ASN A 184 -11.32 -64.15 -7.06
C ASN A 184 -11.04 -65.43 -6.25
N PRO A 185 -11.68 -66.58 -6.56
CA PRO A 185 -11.27 -67.85 -6.01
C PRO A 185 -9.87 -68.18 -6.54
N THR A 186 -8.94 -68.26 -5.59
CA THR A 186 -7.58 -68.80 -5.63
C THR A 186 -7.25 -69.65 -6.87
N GLN A 187 -6.18 -69.29 -7.59
CA GLN A 187 -5.58 -70.18 -8.59
C GLN A 187 -5.23 -71.55 -8.00
N GLU A 188 -4.99 -71.64 -6.69
CA GLU A 188 -4.81 -72.90 -5.98
C GLU A 188 -6.08 -73.76 -5.88
N GLU A 189 -7.27 -73.16 -5.80
CA GLU A 189 -8.53 -73.91 -5.85
C GLU A 189 -8.84 -74.37 -7.26
N LEU A 190 -8.58 -73.54 -8.28
CA LEU A 190 -8.72 -73.94 -9.67
C LEU A 190 -7.76 -75.06 -10.06
N LEU A 191 -6.50 -75.02 -9.61
CA LEU A 191 -5.54 -76.10 -9.84
C LEU A 191 -5.94 -77.39 -9.11
N LYS A 192 -6.44 -77.31 -7.88
CA LYS A 192 -6.96 -78.49 -7.16
C LYS A 192 -8.21 -79.06 -7.83
N GLN A 193 -9.09 -78.20 -8.35
CA GLN A 193 -10.32 -78.60 -9.02
C GLN A 193 -10.02 -79.26 -10.37
N ILE A 194 -9.10 -78.70 -11.16
CA ILE A 194 -8.61 -79.30 -12.42
C ILE A 194 -7.92 -80.64 -12.16
N LEU A 195 -7.06 -80.74 -11.13
CA LEU A 195 -6.38 -81.99 -10.79
C LEU A 195 -7.38 -83.06 -10.30
N SER A 196 -8.42 -82.66 -9.56
CA SER A 196 -9.47 -83.57 -9.09
C SER A 196 -10.39 -84.07 -10.23
N GLU A 197 -10.69 -83.22 -11.21
CA GLU A 197 -11.45 -83.58 -12.43
C GLU A 197 -10.65 -84.51 -13.33
N LEU A 198 -9.36 -84.23 -13.56
CA LEU A 198 -8.48 -85.12 -14.33
C LEU A 198 -8.37 -86.50 -13.68
N LYS A 199 -8.26 -86.57 -12.34
CA LYS A 199 -8.22 -87.84 -11.61
C LYS A 199 -9.55 -88.62 -11.73
N LYS A 200 -10.69 -87.92 -11.64
CA LYS A 200 -12.02 -88.53 -11.86
C LYS A 200 -12.22 -89.02 -13.29
N GLN A 201 -11.78 -88.26 -14.29
CA GLN A 201 -11.86 -88.68 -15.69
C GLN A 201 -11.00 -89.91 -15.93
N ASN A 202 -9.78 -89.96 -15.39
CA ASN A 202 -8.90 -91.12 -15.52
C ASN A 202 -9.48 -92.37 -14.82
N GLU A 203 -10.07 -92.21 -13.63
CA GLU A 203 -10.78 -93.30 -12.93
C GLU A 203 -12.06 -93.75 -13.67
N SER A 204 -12.72 -92.85 -14.40
CA SER A 204 -13.91 -93.17 -15.22
C SER A 204 -13.54 -93.89 -16.51
N GLU A 205 -12.40 -93.54 -17.12
CA GLU A 205 -11.85 -94.21 -18.31
C GLU A 205 -11.29 -95.60 -17.95
N GLU A 206 -10.66 -95.76 -16.79
CA GLU A 206 -10.26 -97.09 -16.28
C GLU A 206 -11.48 -98.00 -16.02
N LYS A 207 -12.59 -97.46 -15.52
CA LYS A 207 -13.84 -98.23 -15.32
C LYS A 207 -14.50 -98.63 -16.64
N LYS A 208 -14.57 -97.73 -17.62
CA LYS A 208 -15.09 -98.05 -18.97
C LYS A 208 -14.22 -99.06 -19.72
N THR A 209 -12.91 -99.01 -19.53
CA THR A 209 -11.96 -99.95 -20.15
C THR A 209 -12.06 -101.34 -19.50
N LYS A 210 -12.35 -101.42 -18.20
CA LYS A 210 -12.65 -102.68 -17.49
C LYS A 210 -14.02 -103.26 -17.82
N GLU A 211 -15.05 -102.42 -18.02
CA GLU A 211 -16.38 -102.89 -18.44
C GLU A 211 -16.42 -103.35 -19.91
N LYS A 212 -15.68 -102.71 -20.82
CA LYS A 212 -15.56 -103.20 -22.20
C LYS A 212 -14.85 -104.55 -22.29
N LYS A 213 -13.78 -104.76 -21.51
CA LYS A 213 -13.11 -106.07 -21.46
C LYS A 213 -13.96 -107.18 -20.83
N SER A 214 -14.91 -106.86 -19.94
CA SER A 214 -15.82 -107.86 -19.37
C SER A 214 -17.01 -108.24 -20.27
N LYS A 215 -17.26 -107.50 -21.37
CA LYS A 215 -18.35 -107.79 -22.33
C LYS A 215 -17.88 -108.43 -23.65
N GLU A 216 -16.57 -108.60 -23.86
CA GLU A 216 -16.02 -109.32 -25.02
C GLU A 216 -15.61 -110.78 -24.70
N GLU A 217 -15.80 -111.26 -23.46
CA GLU A 217 -15.40 -112.62 -23.04
C GLU A 217 -16.57 -113.50 -22.54
N LYS A 218 -17.80 -113.26 -23.05
CA LYS A 218 -18.95 -114.17 -22.93
C LYS A 218 -19.63 -114.39 -24.27
#